data_AF-A0A7C6YPA6-F1
#
_entry.id   AF-A0A7C6YPA6-F1
#
_cell.length_a   1.000
_cell.length_b   1.000
_cell.length_c   1.000
_cell.angle_alpha   90.00
_cell.angle_beta   90.00
_cell.angle_gamma   90.00
#
_symmetry.space_group_name_H-M   'P 1'
#
loop_
_entity.id
_entity.type
_entity.pdbx_description
1 polymer ?
#
loop_
_entity_poly.entity_id
_entity_poly.type
_entity_poly.pdbx_seq_one_letter_code
_entity_poly.pdbx_strand_id
1 'polypeptide(L)' 'MVKDEEALERQYAEEALNRNAKAGIHADACTTPLKLFKHYVRKKPLITQVTCKKCGKIFKTNRDTQLCFSCERKKK' A
#
# COMPACT_ATOMS: atom_id res chain seq x y z
N MET A 1 -35.39 -7.03 -40.27
CA MET A 1 -34.04 -7.52 -40.60
C MET A 1 -32.99 -6.61 -39.96
N VAL A 2 -32.81 -5.36 -40.39
CA VAL A 2 -31.79 -4.46 -39.78
C VAL A 2 -31.99 -4.19 -38.27
N LYS A 3 -33.24 -4.08 -37.80
CA LYS A 3 -33.56 -3.89 -36.36
C LYS A 3 -33.20 -5.10 -35.50
N ASP A 4 -33.26 -6.30 -36.07
CA ASP A 4 -33.02 -7.56 -35.38
C ASP A 4 -31.50 -7.78 -35.19
N GLU A 5 -30.71 -7.37 -36.18
CA GLU A 5 -29.24 -7.36 -36.12
C GLU A 5 -28.72 -6.34 -35.11
N GLU A 6 -29.27 -5.12 -35.10
CA GLU A 6 -28.90 -4.07 -34.15
C GLU A 6 -29.25 -4.44 -32.70
N ALA A 7 -30.37 -5.16 -32.49
CA ALA A 7 -30.73 -5.70 -31.18
C ALA A 7 -29.77 -6.81 -30.73
N LEU A 8 -29.36 -7.67 -31.66
CA LEU A 8 -28.40 -8.75 -31.41
C LEU A 8 -27.00 -8.20 -31.05
N GLU A 9 -26.53 -7.19 -31.77
CA GLU A 9 -25.24 -6.52 -31.46
C GLU A 9 -25.26 -5.87 -30.06
N ARG A 10 -26.37 -5.24 -29.68
CA ARG A 10 -26.54 -4.67 -28.32
C ARG A 10 -26.48 -5.75 -27.25
N GLN A 11 -27.12 -6.90 -27.48
CA GLN A 11 -27.07 -8.03 -26.53
C GLN A 11 -25.64 -8.54 -26.35
N TYR A 12 -24.88 -8.71 -27.44
CA TYR A 12 -23.48 -9.11 -27.35
C TYR A 12 -22.60 -8.06 -26.65
N ALA A 13 -22.85 -6.77 -26.89
CA ALA A 13 -22.13 -5.70 -26.21
C ALA A 13 -22.42 -5.68 -24.69
N GLU A 14 -23.68 -5.86 -24.29
CA GLU A 14 -24.09 -5.96 -22.90
C GLU A 14 -23.47 -7.20 -22.22
N GLU A 15 -23.49 -8.34 -22.90
CA GLU A 15 -22.88 -9.56 -22.39
C GLU A 15 -21.36 -9.42 -22.23
N ALA A 16 -20.68 -8.76 -23.18
CA ALA A 16 -19.26 -8.47 -23.08
C ALA A 16 -18.94 -7.58 -21.86
N LEU A 17 -19.75 -6.55 -21.62
CA LEU A 17 -19.63 -5.70 -20.43
C LEU A 17 -19.82 -6.51 -19.14
N ASN A 18 -20.83 -7.38 -19.08
CA ASN A 18 -21.09 -8.24 -17.92
C ASN A 18 -19.95 -9.23 -17.65
N ARG A 19 -19.38 -9.84 -18.70
CA ARG A 19 -18.20 -10.71 -18.59
C ARG A 19 -17.00 -9.95 -18.04
N ASN A 20 -16.74 -8.74 -18.54
CA ASN A 20 -15.65 -7.88 -18.07
C ASN A 20 -15.85 -7.46 -16.61
N ALA A 21 -17.06 -7.08 -16.21
CA ALA A 21 -17.38 -6.75 -14.83
C ALA A 21 -17.14 -7.94 -13.90
N LYS A 22 -17.60 -9.14 -14.28
CA LYS A 22 -17.39 -10.38 -13.52
C LYS A 22 -15.91 -10.75 -13.38
N ALA A 23 -15.13 -10.59 -14.45
CA ALA A 23 -13.69 -10.80 -14.42
C ALA A 23 -12.98 -9.82 -13.47
N GLY A 24 -13.40 -8.55 -13.46
CA GLY A 24 -12.91 -7.54 -12.52
C GLY A 24 -13.19 -7.91 -11.06
N ILE A 25 -14.43 -8.33 -10.75
CA ILE A 25 -14.82 -8.77 -9.40
C ILE A 25 -13.96 -9.96 -8.94
N HIS A 26 -13.73 -10.94 -9.79
CA HIS A 26 -12.90 -12.09 -9.47
C HIS A 26 -11.44 -11.69 -9.20
N ALA A 27 -10.86 -10.81 -10.02
CA ALA A 27 -9.51 -10.29 -9.82
C ALA A 27 -9.38 -9.49 -8.50
N ASP A 28 -10.36 -8.67 -8.15
CA ASP A 28 -10.36 -7.94 -6.88
C ASP A 28 -10.56 -8.88 -5.68
N ALA A 29 -11.40 -9.90 -5.77
CA ALA A 29 -11.56 -10.91 -4.73
C ALA A 29 -10.26 -11.68 -4.45
N CYS A 30 -9.47 -12.00 -5.48
CA CYS A 30 -8.18 -12.66 -5.31
C CYS A 30 -7.09 -11.72 -4.73
N THR A 31 -7.17 -10.42 -4.99
CA THR A 31 -6.14 -9.45 -4.55
C THR A 31 -6.47 -8.71 -3.25
N THR A 32 -7.74 -8.62 -2.86
CA THR A 32 -8.19 -8.04 -1.58
C THR A 32 -7.51 -8.62 -0.34
N PRO A 33 -7.33 -9.96 -0.17
CA PRO A 33 -6.60 -10.49 0.98
C PRO A 33 -5.13 -10.08 1.00
N LEU A 34 -4.48 -9.96 -0.17
CA LEU A 34 -3.10 -9.47 -0.27
C LEU A 34 -2.98 -7.98 0.06
N LYS A 35 -3.94 -7.17 -0.39
CA LYS A 35 -4.05 -5.73 -0.05
C LYS A 35 -4.20 -5.57 1.47
N LEU A 36 -5.09 -6.34 2.10
CA LEU A 36 -5.25 -6.38 3.56
C LEU A 36 -3.95 -6.79 4.26
N PHE A 37 -3.33 -7.91 3.85
CA PHE A 37 -2.08 -8.40 4.43
C PHE A 37 -0.95 -7.37 4.36
N LYS A 38 -0.81 -6.65 3.24
CA LYS A 38 0.17 -5.56 3.08
C LYS A 38 0.02 -4.46 4.13
N HIS A 39 -1.21 -4.16 4.54
CA HIS A 39 -1.47 -3.16 5.59
C HIS A 39 -1.25 -3.70 7.01
N TYR A 40 -1.47 -5.00 7.24
CA TYR A 40 -1.19 -5.65 8.52
C TYR A 40 0.32 -5.87 8.74
N VAL A 41 1.08 -6.19 7.70
CA VAL A 41 2.55 -6.29 7.76
C VAL A 41 3.17 -4.90 7.61
N ARG A 42 2.96 -4.04 8.61
CA ARG A 42 3.76 -2.81 8.75
C ARG A 42 5.18 -3.20 9.15
N LYS A 43 6.08 -3.30 8.18
CA LYS A 43 7.51 -3.48 8.43
C LYS A 43 7.97 -2.35 9.37
N LYS A 44 8.64 -2.71 10.47
CA LYS A 44 9.25 -1.72 11.36
C LYS A 44 10.19 -0.83 10.52
N PRO A 45 10.09 0.50 10.60
CA PRO A 45 10.98 1.36 9.84
C PRO A 45 12.42 1.13 10.31
N LEU A 46 13.35 0.96 9.36
CA LEU A 46 14.79 0.86 9.64
C LEU A 46 15.31 2.09 10.39
N ILE A 47 14.70 3.25 10.13
CA ILE A 47 15.09 4.50 10.76
C ILE A 47 14.04 4.86 11.80
N THR A 48 14.47 4.93 13.06
CA THR A 48 13.64 5.32 14.19
C THR A 48 13.87 6.78 14.54
N GLN A 49 12.85 7.44 15.07
CA GLN A 49 12.95 8.80 15.60
C GLN A 49 13.19 8.70 17.10
N VAL A 50 14.32 9.24 17.56
CA VAL A 50 14.75 9.15 18.96
C VAL A 50 15.00 10.56 19.50
N THR A 51 14.60 10.78 20.74
CA THR A 51 14.88 12.02 21.47
C THR A 51 16.13 11.83 22.31
N CYS A 52 17.12 12.72 22.12
CA CYS A 52 18.36 12.68 22.90
C CYS A 52 18.08 12.99 24.37
N LYS A 53 18.46 12.08 25.28
CA LYS A 53 18.31 12.27 26.73
C LYS A 53 19.09 13.47 27.30
N LYS A 54 20.18 13.89 26.64
CA LYS A 54 21.05 14.97 27.12
C LYS A 54 20.66 16.37 26.66
N CYS A 55 20.19 16.51 25.42
CA CYS A 55 19.95 17.82 24.81
C CYS A 55 18.53 18.00 24.28
N GLY A 56 17.64 17.02 24.45
CA GLY A 56 16.26 17.08 24.00
C GLY A 56 16.07 17.09 22.47
N LYS A 57 17.16 17.08 21.68
CA LYS A 57 17.07 17.08 20.22
C LYS A 57 16.43 15.79 19.72
N ILE A 58 15.45 15.94 18.83
CA ILE A 58 14.80 14.86 18.12
C ILE A 58 15.59 14.59 16.84
N PHE A 59 16.04 13.35 16.63
CA PHE A 59 16.81 12.96 15.46
C PHE A 59 16.39 11.59 14.95
N LYS A 60 16.70 11.31 13.69
CA LYS A 60 16.43 10.05 13.03
C LYS A 60 17.70 9.22 12.99
N THR A 61 17.64 7.96 13.44
CA THR A 61 18.79 7.06 13.48
C THR A 61 18.39 5.61 13.24
N ASN A 62 19.30 4.84 12.65
CA ASN A 62 19.24 3.38 12.55
C ASN A 62 20.16 2.71 13.59
N ARG A 63 20.59 3.45 14.61
CA ARG A 63 21.42 2.93 15.70
C ARG A 63 20.60 2.91 16.98
N ASP A 64 20.77 1.89 17.80
CA ASP A 64 20.18 1.80 19.13
C ASP A 64 20.92 2.73 20.12
N THR A 65 20.77 4.04 19.93
CA THR A 65 21.39 5.06 20.80
C THR A 65 20.37 6.08 21.29
N GLN A 66 20.46 6.43 22.57
CA GLN A 66 19.60 7.43 23.22
C GLN A 66 20.24 8.83 23.26
N LEU A 67 21.35 9.00 22.55
CA LEU A 67 22.15 10.22 22.51
C LEU A 67 22.34 10.67 21.07
N CYS A 68 22.26 11.98 20.83
CA CYS A 68 22.57 12.53 19.51
C CYS A 68 24.08 12.45 19.22
N PHE A 69 24.43 12.49 17.92
CA PHE A 69 25.82 12.46 17.45
C PHE A 69 26.73 13.49 18.14
N SER A 70 26.23 14.68 18.44
CA SER A 70 27.00 15.72 19.13
C SER A 70 27.30 15.34 20.59
N CYS A 71 26.34 14.73 21.29
CA CYS A 71 26.50 14.30 22.68
C CYS A 71 27.34 13.02 22.79
N GLU A 72 27.29 12.15 21.79
CA GLU A 72 28.13 10.96 21.68
C GLU A 72 29.58 11.34 21.41
N ARG A 73 29.84 12.28 20.48
CA ARG A 73 31.19 12.79 20.17
C ARG A 73 31.88 13.48 21.35
N LYS A 74 31.14 14.10 22.26
CA LYS A 74 31.69 14.73 23.48
C LYS A 74 32.02 13.73 24.60
N LYS A 75 31.60 12.47 24.46
CA LYS A 75 31.85 11.39 25.43
C LYS A 75 33.09 10.56 25.06
N LYS A 76 33.57 10.66 23.82
CA LYS A 76 34.81 10.08 23.32
C LYS A 76 35.94 11.09 23.52
#